data_AF-A0A8J5C4S7-F1
#
_entry.id   AF-A0A8J5C4S7-F1
#
_cell.length_a   1.000
_cell.length_b   1.000
_cell.length_c   1.000
_cell.angle_alpha   90.00
_cell.angle_beta   90.00
_cell.angle_gamma   90.00
#
_symmetry.space_group_name_H-M   'P 1'
#
loop_
_entity.id
_entity.type
_entity.pdbx_description
1 polymer ?
#
loop_
_entity_poly.entity_id
_entity_poly.type
_entity_poly.pdbx_seq_one_letter_code
_entity_poly.pdbx_strand_id
1 'polypeptide(L)'
;MECVDICSTADRLGLSDNQVTALVSATLKAGGADLDKFVISTSTTRRNRMLTRYHISQEYMAAFSEDPPKYAALHWDGKMLRDVLGSDPGTTSETLAVLVSGPPAYPEGKLLGVPVIDSSTGTAQAEASMDLLEAWGLTGVITALVFDTTASNSGVHRGAAKLLEQQLDRKVFYLACRHHILEVLVGAVWENLFGAPAQRILGSSTSRTFGQILPQTTLQPCPSDKNG
;
A
#
# COMPACT_ATOMS: atom_id res chain seq x y z
N MET A 1 -7.82 -32.26 -8.91
CA MET A 1 -7.75 -32.15 -7.45
C MET A 1 -7.15 -30.81 -7.12
N GLU A 2 -7.99 -29.80 -6.87
CA GLU A 2 -7.52 -28.54 -6.31
C GLU A 2 -6.96 -28.85 -4.93
N CYS A 3 -5.64 -28.76 -4.77
CA CYS A 3 -4.99 -29.11 -3.53
C CYS A 3 -4.79 -27.85 -2.70
N VAL A 4 -5.91 -27.30 -2.23
CA VAL A 4 -5.96 -26.07 -1.42
C VAL A 4 -5.06 -26.22 -0.19
N ASP A 5 -5.06 -27.38 0.46
CA ASP A 5 -4.23 -27.65 1.64
C ASP A 5 -2.72 -27.65 1.32
N ILE A 6 -2.31 -28.27 0.22
CA ILE A 6 -0.90 -28.27 -0.19
C ILE A 6 -0.47 -26.85 -0.58
N CYS A 7 -1.28 -26.14 -1.37
CA CYS A 7 -0.95 -24.80 -1.83
C CYS A 7 -0.91 -23.79 -0.66
N SER A 8 -1.89 -23.83 0.23
CA SER A 8 -1.93 -22.97 1.43
C SER A 8 -0.78 -23.28 2.39
N THR A 9 -0.43 -24.55 2.58
CA THR A 9 0.71 -24.94 3.41
C THR A 9 2.04 -24.49 2.80
N ALA A 10 2.20 -24.67 1.49
CA ALA A 10 3.38 -24.21 0.78
C ALA A 10 3.56 -22.69 0.87
N ASP A 11 2.47 -21.93 0.77
CA ASP A 11 2.47 -20.47 0.95
C ASP A 11 2.88 -20.08 2.38
N ARG A 12 2.30 -20.70 3.40
CA ARG A 12 2.67 -20.45 4.82
C ARG A 12 4.13 -20.75 5.11
N LEU A 13 4.70 -21.76 4.47
CA LEU A 13 6.10 -22.17 4.63
C LEU A 13 7.07 -21.40 3.72
N GLY A 14 6.58 -20.49 2.87
CA GLY A 14 7.44 -19.73 1.95
C GLY A 14 8.14 -20.58 0.88
N LEU A 15 7.54 -21.70 0.48
CA LEU A 15 8.14 -22.60 -0.51
C LEU A 15 8.06 -21.99 -1.93
N SER A 16 9.15 -22.13 -2.68
CA SER A 16 9.19 -21.82 -4.12
C SER A 16 8.42 -22.88 -4.93
N ASP A 17 7.97 -22.50 -6.14
CA ASP A 17 7.25 -23.43 -7.03
C ASP A 17 8.06 -24.69 -7.35
N ASN A 18 9.39 -24.57 -7.45
CA ASN A 18 10.30 -25.70 -7.66
C ASN A 18 10.32 -26.64 -6.46
N GLN A 19 10.40 -26.09 -5.24
CA GLN A 19 10.38 -26.88 -4.01
C GLN A 19 9.05 -27.62 -3.84
N VAL A 20 7.93 -26.97 -4.12
CA VAL A 20 6.60 -27.59 -4.06
C VAL A 20 6.48 -28.70 -5.10
N THR A 21 6.92 -28.46 -6.33
CA THR A 21 6.90 -29.46 -7.40
C THR A 21 7.75 -30.69 -7.04
N ALA A 22 8.95 -30.47 -6.47
CA ALA A 22 9.81 -31.54 -5.99
C ALA A 22 9.18 -32.33 -4.85
N LEU A 23 8.56 -31.64 -3.87
CA LEU A 23 7.87 -32.28 -2.75
C LEU A 23 6.71 -33.16 -3.24
N VAL A 24 5.83 -32.61 -4.09
CA VAL A 24 4.71 -33.36 -4.68
C VAL A 24 5.20 -34.59 -5.45
N SER A 25 6.28 -34.45 -6.22
CA SER A 25 6.89 -35.56 -6.97
C SER A 25 7.43 -36.65 -6.04
N ALA A 26 8.13 -36.26 -4.97
CA ALA A 26 8.66 -37.19 -3.98
C ALA A 26 7.53 -37.92 -3.22
N THR A 27 6.46 -37.22 -2.84
CA THR A 27 5.29 -37.80 -2.18
C THR A 27 4.60 -38.83 -3.07
N LEU A 28 4.40 -38.52 -4.36
CA LEU A 28 3.79 -39.45 -5.31
C LEU A 28 4.65 -40.71 -5.51
N LYS A 29 5.98 -40.55 -5.66
CA LYS A 29 6.91 -41.69 -5.73
C LYS A 29 6.86 -42.55 -4.46
N ALA A 30 6.87 -41.93 -3.28
CA ALA A 30 6.80 -42.64 -2.01
C ALA A 30 5.47 -43.39 -1.84
N GLY A 31 4.37 -42.85 -2.39
CA GLY A 31 3.07 -43.51 -2.44
C GLY A 31 2.94 -44.60 -3.51
N GLY A 32 4.00 -44.92 -4.25
CA GLY A 32 3.99 -45.93 -5.31
C GLY A 32 3.29 -45.49 -6.61
N ALA A 33 3.02 -44.20 -6.77
CA ALA A 33 2.37 -43.65 -7.95
C ALA A 33 3.38 -43.50 -9.10
N ASP A 34 2.93 -43.84 -10.31
CA ASP A 34 3.69 -43.64 -11.54
C ASP A 34 3.60 -42.16 -11.97
N LEU A 35 4.73 -41.46 -11.99
CA LEU A 35 4.78 -40.02 -12.26
C LEU A 35 4.37 -39.67 -13.70
N ASP A 36 4.54 -40.59 -14.65
CA ASP A 36 4.18 -40.33 -16.06
C ASP A 36 2.67 -40.16 -16.26
N LYS A 37 1.88 -40.58 -15.26
CA LYS A 37 0.42 -40.41 -15.22
C LYS A 37 -0.03 -39.07 -14.66
N PHE A 38 0.89 -38.23 -14.17
CA PHE A 38 0.57 -36.94 -13.56
C PHE A 38 1.24 -35.79 -14.32
N VAL A 39 0.49 -34.72 -14.52
CA VAL A 39 1.05 -33.46 -15.04
C VAL A 39 1.75 -32.72 -13.89
N ILE A 40 3.00 -33.07 -13.64
CA ILE A 40 3.82 -32.45 -12.59
C ILE A 40 4.82 -31.52 -13.25
N SER A 41 4.54 -30.22 -13.17
CA SER A 41 5.45 -29.18 -13.64
C SER A 41 5.40 -27.98 -12.72
N THR A 42 6.48 -27.20 -12.72
CA THR A 42 6.58 -25.93 -11.98
C THR A 42 5.49 -24.96 -12.41
N SER A 43 5.17 -24.91 -13.71
CA SER A 43 4.08 -24.11 -14.26
C SER A 43 2.70 -24.56 -13.78
N THR A 44 2.48 -25.87 -13.59
CA THR A 44 1.22 -26.40 -13.06
C THR A 44 1.07 -26.07 -11.58
N THR A 45 2.14 -26.23 -10.80
CA THR A 45 2.21 -25.79 -9.40
C THR A 45 1.88 -24.31 -9.26
N ARG A 46 2.53 -23.44 -10.06
CA ARG A 46 2.29 -22.00 -10.05
C ARG A 46 0.83 -21.66 -10.34
N ARG A 47 0.24 -22.26 -11.38
CA ARG A 47 -1.18 -22.05 -11.74
C ARG A 47 -2.12 -22.45 -10.60
N ASN A 48 -1.92 -23.64 -10.02
CA ASN A 48 -2.76 -24.11 -8.91
C ASN A 48 -2.64 -23.22 -7.66
N ARG A 49 -1.44 -22.71 -7.34
CA ARG A 49 -1.25 -21.75 -6.25
C ARG A 49 -1.96 -20.43 -6.52
N MET A 50 -1.87 -19.88 -7.73
CA MET A 50 -2.58 -18.65 -8.10
C MET A 50 -4.11 -18.83 -8.00
N LEU A 51 -4.65 -19.95 -8.50
CA LEU A 51 -6.07 -20.26 -8.36
C LEU A 51 -6.48 -20.40 -6.89
N THR A 52 -5.68 -21.08 -6.07
CA THR A 52 -5.95 -21.22 -4.63
C THR A 52 -5.97 -19.87 -3.93
N ARG A 53 -5.00 -18.98 -4.20
CA ARG A 53 -4.97 -17.62 -3.63
C ARG A 53 -6.18 -16.80 -4.06
N TYR A 54 -6.60 -16.94 -5.30
CA TYR A 54 -7.82 -16.29 -5.80
C TYR A 54 -9.07 -16.82 -5.10
N HIS A 55 -9.22 -18.14 -4.92
CA HIS A 55 -10.36 -18.69 -4.16
C HIS A 55 -10.37 -18.21 -2.71
N ILE A 56 -9.21 -18.25 -2.03
CA ILE A 56 -9.05 -17.73 -0.67
C ILE A 56 -9.40 -16.23 -0.61
N SER A 57 -9.00 -15.43 -1.62
CA SER A 57 -9.36 -14.00 -1.64
C SER A 57 -10.86 -13.78 -1.79
N GLN A 58 -11.54 -14.57 -2.61
CA GLN A 58 -13.00 -14.51 -2.75
C GLN A 58 -13.71 -14.88 -1.43
N GLU A 59 -13.24 -15.92 -0.74
CA GLU A 59 -13.76 -16.29 0.60
C GLU A 59 -13.57 -15.15 1.61
N TYR A 60 -12.41 -14.49 1.61
CA TYR A 60 -12.18 -13.33 2.49
C TYR A 60 -13.05 -12.13 2.14
N MET A 61 -13.31 -11.87 0.86
CA MET A 61 -14.21 -10.79 0.42
C MET A 61 -15.64 -11.09 0.84
N ALA A 62 -16.10 -12.34 0.67
CA ALA A 62 -17.43 -12.79 1.10
C ALA A 62 -17.60 -12.69 2.63
N ALA A 63 -16.63 -13.19 3.41
CA ALA A 63 -16.70 -13.10 4.87
C ALA A 63 -16.70 -11.64 5.37
N PHE A 64 -16.00 -10.75 4.66
CA PHE A 64 -16.01 -9.33 5.00
C PHE A 64 -17.34 -8.65 4.67
N SER A 65 -18.03 -9.07 3.60
CA SER A 65 -19.30 -8.47 3.19
C SER A 65 -20.49 -8.90 4.05
N GLU A 66 -20.34 -9.92 4.89
CA GLU A 66 -21.36 -10.33 5.87
C GLU A 66 -21.56 -9.30 7.00
N ASP A 67 -20.49 -8.67 7.47
CA ASP A 67 -20.53 -7.64 8.53
C ASP A 67 -19.58 -6.47 8.22
N PRO A 68 -19.88 -5.65 7.19
CA PRO A 68 -19.06 -4.51 6.84
C PRO A 68 -19.20 -3.41 7.90
N PRO A 69 -18.16 -2.58 8.10
CA PRO A 69 -18.25 -1.48 9.03
C PRO A 69 -19.32 -0.48 8.60
N LYS A 70 -20.16 -0.04 9.55
CA LYS A 70 -21.20 0.98 9.31
C LYS A 70 -20.63 2.29 8.73
N TYR A 71 -19.45 2.67 9.21
CA TYR A 71 -18.68 3.82 8.74
C TYR A 71 -17.22 3.41 8.65
N ALA A 72 -16.55 3.83 7.58
CA ALA A 72 -15.15 3.51 7.36
C ALA A 72 -14.33 4.74 6.94
N ALA A 73 -13.05 4.71 7.28
CA ALA A 73 -12.04 5.59 6.74
C ALA A 73 -11.24 4.81 5.69
N LEU A 74 -11.13 5.36 4.48
CA LEU A 74 -10.24 4.86 3.44
C LEU A 74 -8.84 5.41 3.70
N HIS A 75 -7.83 4.54 3.59
CA HIS A 75 -6.43 4.90 3.66
C HIS A 75 -5.73 4.42 2.39
N TRP A 76 -4.84 5.24 1.86
CA TRP A 76 -3.96 4.82 0.78
C TRP A 76 -2.55 5.37 0.97
N ASP A 77 -1.54 4.58 0.61
CA ASP A 77 -0.14 4.98 0.66
C ASP A 77 0.64 4.41 -0.53
N GLY A 78 1.44 5.26 -1.17
CA GLY A 78 2.20 4.94 -2.37
C GLY A 78 3.62 4.50 -2.04
N LYS A 79 4.12 3.49 -2.76
CA LYS A 79 5.53 3.08 -2.68
C LYS A 79 6.05 2.60 -4.02
N MET A 80 7.16 3.20 -4.46
CA MET A 80 7.97 2.66 -5.55
C MET A 80 8.61 1.33 -5.12
N LEU A 81 8.27 0.25 -5.84
CA LEU A 81 8.88 -1.06 -5.68
C LEU A 81 9.68 -1.41 -6.93
N ARG A 82 10.88 -1.95 -6.73
CA ARG A 82 11.66 -2.53 -7.82
C ARG A 82 11.17 -3.93 -8.10
N ASP A 83 10.94 -4.23 -9.37
CA ASP A 83 10.71 -5.60 -9.81
C ASP A 83 12.03 -6.35 -9.78
N VAL A 84 12.14 -7.33 -8.88
CA VAL A 84 13.34 -8.17 -8.72
C VAL A 84 13.17 -9.54 -9.38
N LEU A 85 11.93 -9.95 -9.69
CA LEU A 85 11.58 -11.34 -10.02
C LEU A 85 10.56 -11.49 -11.17
N GLY A 86 10.02 -10.39 -11.69
CA GLY A 86 9.00 -10.38 -12.72
C GLY A 86 9.58 -10.38 -14.13
N SER A 87 8.74 -9.98 -15.09
CA SER A 87 9.02 -10.12 -16.52
C SER A 87 10.09 -9.16 -17.04
N ASP A 88 10.33 -8.06 -16.33
CA ASP A 88 11.35 -7.06 -16.66
C ASP A 88 12.15 -6.66 -15.40
N PRO A 89 13.08 -7.54 -14.96
CA PRO A 89 13.86 -7.33 -13.74
C PRO A 89 14.65 -6.03 -13.78
N GLY A 90 14.51 -5.21 -12.73
CA GLY A 90 15.17 -3.91 -12.59
C GLY A 90 14.27 -2.71 -12.89
N THR A 91 13.08 -2.93 -13.44
CA THR A 91 12.06 -1.87 -13.57
C THR A 91 11.53 -1.47 -12.19
N THR A 92 11.10 -0.21 -12.06
CA THR A 92 10.48 0.30 -10.84
C THR A 92 9.02 0.61 -11.17
N SER A 93 8.11 0.06 -10.38
CA SER A 93 6.68 0.29 -10.50
C SER A 93 6.15 0.94 -9.24
N GLU A 94 5.23 1.88 -9.38
CA GLU A 94 4.52 2.45 -8.23
C GLU A 94 3.47 1.45 -7.76
N THR A 95 3.41 1.20 -6.45
CA THR A 95 2.38 0.37 -5.84
C THR A 95 1.63 1.16 -4.81
N LEU A 96 0.33 0.89 -4.66
CA LEU A 96 -0.54 1.62 -3.76
C LEU A 96 -1.15 0.66 -2.75
N ALA A 97 -0.77 0.75 -1.49
CA ALA A 97 -1.45 0.00 -0.44
C ALA A 97 -2.78 0.70 -0.13
N VAL A 98 -3.91 0.01 -0.31
CA VAL A 98 -5.25 0.56 -0.06
C VAL A 98 -5.95 -0.28 1.00
N LEU A 99 -6.39 0.37 2.08
CA LEU A 99 -7.04 -0.30 3.20
C LEU A 99 -8.18 0.55 3.76
N VAL A 100 -9.07 -0.09 4.53
CA VAL A 100 -10.16 0.59 5.24
C VAL A 100 -10.11 0.29 6.72
N SER A 101 -10.30 1.30 7.56
CA SER A 101 -10.49 1.11 9.00
C SER A 101 -11.91 1.49 9.39
N GLY A 102 -12.52 0.72 10.28
CA GLY A 102 -13.90 0.93 10.75
C GLY A 102 -14.11 0.33 12.13
N PRO A 103 -13.82 1.08 13.21
CA PRO A 103 -14.08 0.61 14.57
C PRO A 103 -15.59 0.38 14.80
N PRO A 104 -15.97 -0.64 15.60
CA PRO A 104 -15.10 -1.51 16.40
C PRO A 104 -14.57 -2.74 15.65
N ALA A 105 -15.07 -3.07 14.46
CA ALA A 105 -14.75 -4.32 13.75
C ALA A 105 -13.33 -4.33 13.16
N TYR A 106 -12.89 -3.22 12.57
CA TYR A 106 -11.60 -3.09 11.88
C TYR A 106 -10.78 -1.91 12.43
N PRO A 107 -10.31 -1.98 13.69
CA PRO A 107 -9.58 -0.87 14.31
C PRO A 107 -8.19 -0.65 13.68
N GLU A 108 -7.49 -1.73 13.35
CA GLU A 108 -6.16 -1.71 12.70
C GLU A 108 -6.24 -1.59 11.17
N GLY A 109 -7.46 -1.66 10.63
CA GLY A 109 -7.72 -1.64 9.19
C GLY A 109 -7.68 -3.02 8.51
N LYS A 110 -8.36 -3.07 7.37
CA LYS A 110 -8.46 -4.22 6.47
C LYS A 110 -7.84 -3.81 5.13
N LEU A 111 -6.77 -4.51 4.73
CA LEU A 111 -6.17 -4.33 3.41
C LEU A 111 -7.16 -4.81 2.33
N LEU A 112 -7.48 -3.92 1.40
CA LEU A 112 -8.33 -4.22 0.24
C LEU A 112 -7.51 -4.74 -0.94
N GLY A 113 -6.31 -4.19 -1.11
CA GLY A 113 -5.40 -4.57 -2.19
C GLY A 113 -4.11 -3.76 -2.20
N VAL A 114 -3.18 -4.20 -3.06
CA VAL A 114 -1.93 -3.49 -3.35
C VAL A 114 -1.75 -3.41 -4.87
N PRO A 115 -2.58 -2.63 -5.59
CA PRO A 115 -2.46 -2.47 -7.03
C PRO A 115 -1.13 -1.82 -7.42
N VAL A 116 -0.60 -2.26 -8.55
CA VAL A 116 0.45 -1.54 -9.28
C VAL A 116 -0.23 -0.45 -10.10
N ILE A 117 0.28 0.79 -10.02
CA ILE A 117 -0.26 1.93 -10.76
C ILE A 117 0.78 2.50 -11.71
N ASP A 118 0.31 3.02 -12.84
CA ASP A 118 1.17 3.49 -13.93
C ASP A 118 1.89 4.81 -13.59
N SER A 119 1.40 5.56 -12.59
CA SER A 119 2.01 6.81 -12.15
C SER A 119 1.68 7.15 -10.69
N SER A 120 2.51 7.96 -10.05
CA SER A 120 2.28 8.50 -8.70
C SER A 120 1.34 9.72 -8.67
N THR A 121 0.54 9.93 -9.73
CA THR A 121 -0.37 11.06 -9.81
C THR A 121 -1.60 10.85 -8.92
N GLY A 122 -2.20 11.95 -8.44
CA GLY A 122 -3.43 11.89 -7.65
C GLY A 122 -4.59 11.21 -8.38
N THR A 123 -4.66 11.35 -9.71
CA THR A 123 -5.66 10.68 -10.55
C THR A 123 -5.49 9.16 -10.51
N ALA A 124 -4.30 8.65 -10.80
CA ALA A 124 -4.05 7.20 -10.77
C ALA A 124 -4.28 6.60 -9.38
N GLN A 125 -3.92 7.34 -8.31
CA GLN A 125 -4.15 6.92 -6.94
C GLN A 125 -5.63 6.89 -6.57
N ALA A 126 -6.41 7.89 -7.00
CA ALA A 126 -7.85 7.95 -6.78
C ALA A 126 -8.58 6.83 -7.54
N GLU A 127 -8.27 6.63 -8.82
CA GLU A 127 -8.89 5.58 -9.65
C GLU A 127 -8.63 4.19 -9.07
N ALA A 128 -7.38 3.83 -8.78
CA ALA A 128 -7.05 2.53 -8.20
C ALA A 128 -7.70 2.30 -6.83
N SER A 129 -7.84 3.36 -6.02
CA SER A 129 -8.54 3.27 -4.73
C SER A 129 -10.05 3.10 -4.90
N MET A 130 -10.65 3.78 -5.87
CA MET A 130 -12.08 3.66 -6.16
C MET A 130 -12.43 2.28 -6.73
N ASP A 131 -11.64 1.75 -7.65
CA ASP A 131 -11.82 0.40 -8.20
C ASP A 131 -11.88 -0.66 -7.09
N LEU A 132 -11.01 -0.53 -6.08
CA LEU A 132 -11.03 -1.42 -4.91
C LEU A 132 -12.26 -1.18 -4.02
N LEU A 133 -12.68 0.06 -3.82
CA LEU A 133 -13.91 0.33 -3.07
C LEU A 133 -15.15 -0.26 -3.75
N GLU A 134 -15.24 -0.16 -5.07
CA GLU A 134 -16.32 -0.73 -5.87
C GLU A 134 -16.29 -2.25 -5.82
N ALA A 135 -15.12 -2.86 -6.02
CA ALA A 135 -14.96 -4.32 -5.96
C ALA A 135 -15.35 -4.91 -4.60
N TRP A 136 -15.14 -4.16 -3.51
CA TRP A 136 -15.51 -4.56 -2.15
C TRP A 136 -16.90 -4.06 -1.71
N GLY A 137 -17.62 -3.30 -2.54
CA GLY A 137 -18.95 -2.78 -2.20
C GLY A 137 -18.96 -1.73 -1.08
N LEU A 138 -17.86 -1.00 -0.90
CA LEU A 138 -17.62 -0.12 0.25
C LEU A 138 -17.88 1.36 0.00
N THR A 139 -18.13 1.77 -1.26
CA THR A 139 -18.37 3.17 -1.64
C THR A 139 -19.43 3.83 -0.76
N GLY A 140 -20.48 3.09 -0.36
CA GLY A 140 -21.57 3.57 0.49
C GLY A 140 -21.21 3.89 1.96
N VAL A 141 -20.09 3.38 2.49
CA VAL A 141 -19.75 3.51 3.92
C VAL A 141 -18.54 4.39 4.23
N ILE A 142 -17.78 4.82 3.22
CA ILE A 142 -16.63 5.71 3.37
C ILE A 142 -17.03 7.11 3.87
N THR A 143 -16.70 7.42 5.12
CA THR A 143 -16.95 8.73 5.73
C THR A 143 -15.70 9.58 5.91
N ALA A 144 -14.51 8.98 5.77
CA ALA A 144 -13.24 9.67 5.92
C ALA A 144 -12.19 9.17 4.94
N LEU A 145 -11.24 10.05 4.62
CA LEU A 145 -10.10 9.81 3.76
C LEU A 145 -8.82 10.11 4.54
N VAL A 146 -7.91 9.14 4.63
CA VAL A 146 -6.63 9.25 5.32
C VAL A 146 -5.50 9.15 4.30
N PHE A 147 -4.65 10.18 4.26
CA PHE A 147 -3.63 10.34 3.23
C PHE A 147 -2.44 11.15 3.74
N ASP A 148 -1.26 10.91 3.19
CA ASP A 148 -0.07 11.75 3.39
C ASP A 148 -0.22 13.11 2.69
N THR A 149 0.45 14.14 3.20
CA THR A 149 0.29 15.54 2.71
C THR A 149 1.13 15.86 1.48
N THR A 150 1.35 14.89 0.60
CA THR A 150 1.99 15.14 -0.71
C THR A 150 1.05 15.88 -1.65
N ALA A 151 1.61 16.54 -2.66
CA ALA A 151 0.81 17.31 -3.62
C ALA A 151 -0.12 16.42 -4.46
N SER A 152 0.29 15.18 -4.76
CA SER A 152 -0.52 14.18 -5.45
C SER A 152 -1.75 13.79 -4.64
N ASN A 153 -1.67 13.79 -3.32
CA ASN A 153 -2.78 13.38 -2.44
C ASN A 153 -3.65 14.54 -1.96
N SER A 154 -3.02 15.65 -1.59
CA SER A 154 -3.68 16.82 -0.97
C SER A 154 -3.98 17.98 -1.92
N GLY A 155 -3.62 17.87 -3.20
CA GLY A 155 -3.80 18.94 -4.18
C GLY A 155 -5.26 19.40 -4.33
N VAL A 156 -5.49 20.72 -4.30
CA VAL A 156 -6.84 21.32 -4.29
C VAL A 156 -7.67 20.99 -5.55
N HIS A 157 -7.02 20.82 -6.70
CA HIS A 157 -7.69 20.58 -7.98
C HIS A 157 -7.57 19.15 -8.51
N ARG A 158 -6.46 18.47 -8.21
CA ARG A 158 -6.13 17.14 -8.75
C ARG A 158 -5.55 16.18 -7.70
N GLY A 159 -5.71 16.52 -6.43
CA GLY A 159 -5.30 15.63 -5.33
C GLY A 159 -6.20 14.40 -5.29
N ALA A 160 -5.62 13.24 -4.98
CA ALA A 160 -6.36 11.99 -4.86
C ALA A 160 -7.57 12.12 -3.91
N ALA A 161 -7.38 12.78 -2.76
CA ALA A 161 -8.45 12.99 -1.79
C ALA A 161 -9.61 13.82 -2.38
N LYS A 162 -9.28 14.83 -3.20
CA LYS A 162 -10.28 15.66 -3.87
C LYS A 162 -11.08 14.89 -4.90
N LEU A 163 -10.38 14.10 -5.72
CA LEU A 163 -11.00 13.29 -6.76
C LEU A 163 -11.87 12.19 -6.15
N LEU A 164 -11.41 11.53 -5.08
CA LEU A 164 -12.20 10.55 -4.35
C LEU A 164 -13.47 11.14 -3.73
N GLU A 165 -13.40 12.33 -3.11
CA GLU A 165 -14.60 13.02 -2.61
C GLU A 165 -15.62 13.27 -3.74
N GLN A 166 -15.15 13.67 -4.93
CA GLN A 166 -16.00 13.90 -6.09
C GLN A 166 -16.64 12.61 -6.62
N GLN A 167 -15.87 11.53 -6.72
CA GLN A 167 -16.37 10.23 -7.19
C GLN A 167 -17.34 9.59 -6.21
N LEU A 168 -17.15 9.77 -4.89
CA LEU A 168 -18.09 9.32 -3.85
C LEU A 168 -19.37 10.17 -3.80
N ASP A 169 -19.41 11.30 -4.51
CA ASP A 169 -20.52 12.27 -4.57
C ASP A 169 -21.07 12.68 -3.20
N ARG A 170 -20.18 12.84 -2.21
CA ARG A 170 -20.57 13.28 -0.87
C ARG A 170 -19.42 13.90 -0.09
N LYS A 171 -19.77 14.62 0.98
CA LYS A 171 -18.79 15.14 1.93
C LYS A 171 -18.24 14.02 2.81
N VAL A 172 -16.91 14.02 2.91
CA VAL A 172 -16.12 13.08 3.72
C VAL A 172 -15.11 13.88 4.54
N PHE A 173 -14.67 13.32 5.66
CA PHE A 173 -13.63 13.93 6.49
C PHE A 173 -12.26 13.72 5.86
N TYR A 174 -11.47 14.78 5.77
CA TYR A 174 -10.09 14.71 5.30
C TYR A 174 -9.18 14.60 6.53
N LEU A 175 -8.47 13.49 6.66
CA LEU A 175 -7.61 13.18 7.78
C LEU A 175 -6.16 13.08 7.28
N ALA A 176 -5.47 14.21 7.26
CA ALA A 176 -4.05 14.24 6.93
C ALA A 176 -3.24 13.35 7.90
N CYS A 177 -2.33 12.55 7.35
CA CYS A 177 -1.55 11.58 8.11
C CYS A 177 -0.62 12.28 9.11
N ARG A 178 -0.86 12.04 10.40
CA ARG A 178 -0.03 12.61 11.49
C ARG A 178 1.42 12.13 11.44
N HIS A 179 1.67 10.88 11.05
CA HIS A 179 3.03 10.36 10.90
C HIS A 179 3.81 11.17 9.87
N HIS A 180 3.22 11.40 8.69
CA HIS A 180 3.87 12.17 7.65
C HIS A 180 4.10 13.64 8.07
N ILE A 181 3.14 14.26 8.76
CA ILE A 181 3.32 15.62 9.30
C ILE A 181 4.51 15.66 10.26
N LEU A 182 4.61 14.71 11.19
CA LEU A 182 5.71 14.64 12.16
C LEU A 182 7.05 14.34 11.49
N GLU A 183 7.06 13.45 10.49
CA GLU A 183 8.24 13.13 9.68
C GLU A 183 8.78 14.38 8.96
N VAL A 184 7.91 15.19 8.37
CA VAL A 184 8.29 16.46 7.72
C VAL A 184 8.88 17.44 8.74
N LEU A 185 8.26 17.58 9.92
CA LEU A 185 8.77 18.46 10.98
C LEU A 185 10.15 18.03 11.48
N VAL A 186 10.32 16.73 11.77
CA VAL A 186 11.60 16.17 12.23
C VAL A 186 12.67 16.32 11.15
N GLY A 187 12.32 16.08 9.88
CA GLY A 187 13.24 16.26 8.75
C GLY A 187 13.74 17.71 8.63
N ALA A 188 12.85 18.69 8.79
CA ALA A 188 13.21 20.10 8.75
C ALA A 188 14.12 20.51 9.92
N VAL A 189 13.84 20.04 11.14
CA VAL A 189 14.70 20.27 12.32
C VAL A 189 16.08 19.65 12.11
N TRP A 190 16.13 18.42 11.59
CA TRP A 190 17.39 17.74 11.30
C TRP A 190 18.24 18.53 10.28
N GLU A 191 17.63 18.93 9.15
CA GLU A 191 18.32 19.69 8.11
C GLU A 191 18.87 21.03 8.64
N ASN A 192 18.14 21.69 9.55
CA ASN A 192 18.59 22.93 10.18
C ASN A 192 19.77 22.71 11.13
N LEU A 193 19.77 21.63 11.92
CA LEU A 193 20.79 21.36 12.94
C LEU A 193 22.05 20.69 12.37
N PHE A 194 21.91 19.82 11.39
CA PHE A 194 22.98 18.93 10.91
C PHE A 194 23.27 19.06 9.41
N GLY A 195 22.54 19.91 8.69
CA GLY A 195 22.65 20.07 7.25
C GLY A 195 21.89 19.00 6.47
N ALA A 196 21.86 19.16 5.14
CA ALA A 196 21.19 18.21 4.26
C ALA A 196 21.87 16.84 4.34
N PRO A 197 21.13 15.74 4.61
CA PRO A 197 21.71 14.41 4.62
C PRO A 197 22.19 14.05 3.20
N ALA A 198 23.32 13.33 3.10
CA ALA A 198 23.92 12.90 1.83
C ALA A 198 22.95 12.10 0.94
N GLN A 199 21.94 11.50 1.57
CA GLN A 199 20.76 10.96 0.94
C GLN A 199 19.57 11.70 1.55
N ARG A 200 18.77 12.39 0.73
CA ARG A 200 17.52 13.00 1.17
C ARG A 200 16.73 11.92 1.90
N ILE A 201 16.59 12.02 3.23
CA ILE A 201 15.96 10.98 4.06
C ILE A 201 14.48 10.77 3.68
N LEU A 202 13.93 11.57 2.77
CA LEU A 202 12.55 11.48 2.34
C LEU A 202 12.48 11.50 0.81
N GLY A 203 11.92 10.43 0.24
CA GLY A 203 11.48 10.35 -1.15
C GLY A 203 10.30 11.29 -1.48
N SER A 204 9.91 12.21 -0.60
CA SER A 204 8.84 13.17 -0.83
C SER A 204 9.39 14.48 -1.41
N SER A 205 9.10 14.71 -2.68
CA SER A 205 9.41 15.93 -3.42
C SER A 205 8.49 17.11 -3.03
N THR A 206 8.58 17.64 -1.81
CA THR A 206 7.81 18.85 -1.44
C THR A 206 8.53 19.71 -0.40
N SER A 207 9.42 20.59 -0.86
CA SER A 207 10.04 21.64 -0.02
C SER A 207 9.81 23.05 -0.55
N ARG A 208 8.72 23.32 -1.28
CA ARG A 208 8.46 24.68 -1.82
C ARG A 208 7.31 25.46 -1.22
N THR A 209 6.41 24.85 -0.45
CA THR A 209 5.19 25.56 -0.01
C THR A 209 5.17 25.94 1.47
N PHE A 210 5.96 25.27 2.34
CA PHE A 210 5.93 25.59 3.77
C PHE A 210 6.70 26.86 4.15
N GLY A 211 7.64 27.30 3.30
CA GLY A 211 8.44 28.52 3.52
C GLY A 211 7.69 29.85 3.37
N GLN A 212 6.41 29.84 2.97
CA GLN A 212 5.62 31.07 2.78
C GLN A 212 4.68 31.41 3.94
N ILE A 213 4.57 30.55 4.97
CA ILE A 213 3.65 30.76 6.10
C ILE A 213 4.38 31.21 7.38
N LEU A 214 5.70 31.02 7.46
CA LEU A 214 6.49 31.57 8.56
C LEU A 214 6.98 32.97 8.18
N PRO A 215 6.66 34.03 8.95
CA PRO A 215 7.31 35.31 8.75
C PRO A 215 8.82 35.10 8.88
N GLN A 216 9.60 35.63 7.94
CA GLN A 216 11.05 35.65 8.04
C GLN A 216 11.42 36.49 9.25
N THR A 217 11.54 35.82 10.39
CA THR A 217 12.06 36.42 11.60
C THR A 217 13.57 36.34 11.43
N THR A 218 14.15 37.39 10.86
CA THR A 218 15.59 37.62 10.95
C THR A 218 15.94 37.69 12.42
N LEU A 219 16.48 36.59 12.96
CA LEU A 219 17.14 36.61 14.26
C LEU A 219 18.31 37.58 14.13
N GLN A 220 18.16 38.80 14.64
CA GLN A 220 19.28 39.69 14.84
C GLN A 220 20.21 39.04 15.88
N PRO A 221 21.53 38.96 15.62
CA PRO A 221 22.46 38.43 16.61
C PRO A 221 22.47 39.32 17.85
N CYS A 222 22.47 38.68 19.01
CA CYS A 222 22.55 39.32 20.32
C CYS A 222 23.85 40.15 20.41
N PRO A 223 23.84 41.39 20.93
CA PRO A 223 25.05 42.16 21.10
C PRO A 223 25.98 41.43 22.07
N SER A 224 27.23 41.22 21.67
CA SER A 224 28.26 40.75 22.58
C SER A 224 28.59 41.85 23.57
N ASP A 225 28.33 41.59 24.85
CA ASP A 225 28.80 42.41 25.95
C ASP A 225 30.33 42.44 25.92
N LYS A 226 30.87 43.58 25.48
CA LYS A 226 32.21 44.00 25.88
C LYS A 226 32.09 44.51 27.30
N ASN A 227 32.72 43.84 28.26
CA ASN A 227 33.46 44.44 29.39
C ASN A 227 33.93 43.34 30.36
N GLY A 228 35.24 43.28 30.60
CA GLY A 228 35.88 42.43 31.61
C GLY A 228 37.16 41.78 31.09
#